data_AF-A0A1E5IHK7-F1
#
_entry.id   AF-A0A1E5IHK7-F1
#
_cell.length_a   1.000
_cell.length_b   1.000
_cell.length_c   1.000
_cell.angle_alpha   90.00
_cell.angle_beta   90.00
_cell.angle_gamma   90.00
#
_symmetry.space_group_name_H-M   'P 1'
#
loop_
_entity.id
_entity.type
_entity.pdbx_description
1 polymer ?
#
loop_
_entity_poly.entity_id
_entity_poly.type
_entity_poly.pdbx_seq_one_letter_code
_entity_poly.pdbx_strand_id
1 'polypeptide(L)'
;MKINPKDVNDQNRDYFILSKGHVCPVLYAVLARLGYFNSDELRTLRKAGSRLQGHPAKDKELPGIEISTGSLGYGLSIGAGIAVGMKQSKKNNRIYVLMGDGEQQEGSIWEAVMSAAHFKLDNLCAIVDDNGLQIDGATKDIMNVDPLADKYRAFGWSVIEIDGHNLEAVDKAYSQFKTEKGKPTAIIAKT
;
A
#
# COMPACT_ATOMS: atom_id res chain seq x y z
N MET A 1 -3.21 -7.49 -9.83
CA MET A 1 -3.05 -6.12 -10.38
C MET A 1 -2.88 -6.20 -11.88
N LYS A 2 -3.28 -5.16 -12.63
CA LYS A 2 -2.95 -4.96 -14.04
C LYS A 2 -1.60 -4.26 -14.14
N ILE A 3 -0.54 -4.99 -14.42
CA ILE A 3 0.83 -4.44 -14.50
C ILE A 3 1.57 -5.04 -15.69
N ASN A 4 2.49 -4.28 -16.27
CA ASN A 4 3.33 -4.74 -17.38
C ASN A 4 4.78 -4.30 -17.15
N PRO A 5 5.71 -5.21 -16.84
CA PRO A 5 7.13 -4.88 -16.65
C PRO A 5 7.79 -4.34 -17.93
N LYS A 6 7.24 -4.65 -19.12
CA LYS A 6 7.75 -4.18 -20.42
C LYS A 6 7.26 -2.79 -20.79
N ASP A 7 6.19 -2.31 -20.16
CA ASP A 7 5.66 -0.97 -20.35
C ASP A 7 5.23 -0.37 -19.00
N VAL A 8 6.21 0.18 -18.31
CA VAL A 8 6.02 0.78 -16.99
C VAL A 8 5.25 2.10 -17.03
N ASN A 9 5.06 2.66 -18.22
CA ASN A 9 4.35 3.91 -18.45
C ASN A 9 2.90 3.68 -18.95
N ASP A 10 2.44 2.42 -19.00
CA ASP A 10 1.06 2.10 -19.37
C ASP A 10 0.09 2.87 -18.46
N GLN A 11 -0.66 3.78 -19.09
CA GLN A 11 -1.61 4.64 -18.41
C GLN A 11 -2.80 3.89 -17.79
N ASN A 12 -3.02 2.63 -18.15
CA ASN A 12 -4.10 1.76 -17.65
C ASN A 12 -3.65 0.80 -16.54
N ARG A 13 -2.37 0.82 -16.16
CA ARG A 13 -1.83 -0.06 -15.13
C ARG A 13 -2.34 0.31 -13.73
N ASP A 14 -2.44 -0.66 -12.85
CA ASP A 14 -2.67 -0.43 -11.42
C ASP A 14 -1.41 0.13 -10.74
N TYR A 15 -1.59 0.75 -9.58
CA TYR A 15 -0.52 1.36 -8.79
C TYR A 15 -0.37 0.61 -7.47
N PHE A 16 0.87 0.32 -7.07
CA PHE A 16 1.19 -0.21 -5.76
C PHE A 16 2.11 0.75 -5.01
N ILE A 17 1.72 1.11 -3.80
CA ILE A 17 2.50 1.98 -2.91
C ILE A 17 2.86 1.18 -1.66
N LEU A 18 4.16 1.08 -1.39
CA LEU A 18 4.66 0.55 -0.13
C LEU A 18 4.85 1.69 0.87
N SER A 19 3.80 2.02 1.62
CA SER A 19 3.82 3.12 2.60
C SER A 19 4.79 2.83 3.75
N LYS A 20 4.75 1.59 4.29
CA LYS A 20 5.74 1.05 5.24
C LYS A 20 7.10 0.77 4.58
N GLY A 21 7.72 1.81 4.01
CA GLY A 21 8.86 1.70 3.09
C GLY A 21 10.08 0.94 3.62
N HIS A 22 10.24 0.80 4.94
CA HIS A 22 11.35 0.06 5.54
C HIS A 22 11.34 -1.43 5.17
N VAL A 23 10.21 -2.00 4.74
CA VAL A 23 10.12 -3.38 4.22
C VAL A 23 10.39 -3.47 2.70
N CYS A 24 11.06 -2.49 2.11
CA CYS A 24 11.39 -2.50 0.68
C CYS A 24 12.03 -3.78 0.11
N PRO A 25 12.78 -4.63 0.86
CA PRO A 25 13.31 -5.86 0.30
C PRO A 25 12.25 -6.77 -0.33
N VAL A 26 11.04 -6.87 0.24
CA VAL A 26 9.97 -7.70 -0.32
C VAL A 26 9.47 -7.14 -1.66
N LEU A 27 9.31 -5.82 -1.75
CA LEU A 27 8.90 -5.15 -2.98
C LEU A 27 9.95 -5.34 -4.08
N TYR A 28 11.23 -5.17 -3.75
CA TYR A 28 12.32 -5.37 -4.71
C TYR A 28 12.38 -6.82 -5.20
N ALA A 29 12.21 -7.81 -4.32
CA ALA A 29 12.16 -9.21 -4.70
C ALA A 29 10.99 -9.50 -5.65
N VAL A 30 9.80 -8.95 -5.39
CA VAL A 30 8.62 -9.08 -6.26
C VAL A 30 8.86 -8.43 -7.61
N LEU A 31 9.35 -7.19 -7.65
CA LEU A 31 9.63 -6.47 -8.90
C LEU A 31 10.69 -7.17 -9.76
N ALA A 32 11.77 -7.65 -9.15
CA ALA A 32 12.79 -8.44 -9.85
C ALA A 32 12.20 -9.72 -10.46
N ARG A 33 11.38 -10.45 -9.68
CA ARG A 33 10.73 -11.70 -10.14
C ARG A 33 9.68 -11.46 -11.24
N LEU A 34 9.06 -10.29 -11.25
CA LEU A 34 8.18 -9.84 -12.32
C LEU A 34 8.95 -9.34 -13.56
N GLY A 35 10.27 -9.18 -13.49
CA GLY A 35 11.11 -8.76 -14.61
C GLY A 35 11.20 -7.24 -14.81
N TYR A 36 10.95 -6.44 -13.77
CA TYR A 36 11.14 -4.98 -13.83
C TYR A 36 12.62 -4.57 -13.89
N PHE A 37 13.51 -5.42 -13.38
CA PHE A 37 14.96 -5.24 -13.41
C PHE A 37 15.66 -6.60 -13.20
N ASN A 38 16.98 -6.67 -13.41
CA ASN A 38 17.72 -7.93 -13.27
C ASN A 38 17.82 -8.33 -11.78
N SER A 39 17.48 -9.57 -11.44
CA SER A 39 17.56 -10.10 -10.08
C SER A 39 18.97 -10.02 -9.46
N ASP A 40 20.03 -9.98 -10.26
CA ASP A 40 21.40 -9.80 -9.77
C ASP A 40 21.60 -8.45 -9.06
N GLU A 41 20.83 -7.42 -9.43
CA GLU A 41 20.86 -6.10 -8.78
C GLU A 41 20.46 -6.20 -7.31
N LEU A 42 19.68 -7.22 -6.89
CA LEU A 42 19.26 -7.43 -5.49
C LEU A 42 20.46 -7.47 -4.53
N ARG A 43 21.63 -7.93 -4.98
CA ARG A 43 22.88 -7.97 -4.20
C ARG A 43 23.49 -6.59 -3.93
N THR A 44 22.89 -5.54 -4.47
CA THR A 44 23.33 -4.15 -4.32
C THR A 44 22.49 -3.33 -3.35
N LEU A 45 21.45 -3.94 -2.74
CA LEU A 45 20.59 -3.28 -1.76
C LEU A 45 21.41 -2.49 -0.72
N ARG A 46 21.09 -1.21 -0.55
CA ARG A 46 21.71 -0.25 0.37
C ARG A 46 23.18 0.07 0.10
N LYS A 47 23.77 -0.39 -1.00
CA LYS A 47 25.12 0.03 -1.41
C LYS A 47 25.08 1.43 -2.02
N ALA A 48 26.16 2.19 -1.81
CA ALA A 48 26.34 3.48 -2.46
C ALA A 48 26.23 3.33 -3.99
N GLY A 49 25.48 4.24 -4.63
CA GLY A 49 25.23 4.21 -6.08
C GLY A 49 24.20 3.18 -6.56
N SER A 50 23.69 2.29 -5.69
CA SER A 50 22.61 1.37 -6.07
C SER A 50 21.29 2.12 -6.31
N ARG A 51 20.44 1.61 -7.20
CA ARG A 51 19.04 2.06 -7.28
C ARG A 51 18.15 1.44 -6.19
N LEU A 52 18.59 0.32 -5.59
CA LEU A 52 17.92 -0.37 -4.49
C LEU A 52 18.31 0.26 -3.14
N GLN A 53 17.58 1.31 -2.78
CA GLN A 53 17.83 2.10 -1.56
C GLN A 53 17.24 1.45 -0.30
N GLY A 54 17.58 1.99 0.87
CA GLY A 54 17.07 1.49 2.16
C GLY A 54 15.56 1.70 2.37
N HIS A 55 14.96 2.55 1.53
CA HIS A 55 13.53 2.76 1.35
C HIS A 55 13.27 2.98 -0.15
N PRO A 56 12.06 2.75 -0.69
CA PRO A 56 11.72 3.05 -2.08
C PRO A 56 12.05 4.51 -2.42
N ALA A 57 12.77 4.72 -3.51
CA ALA A 57 13.28 6.02 -3.92
C ALA A 57 12.97 6.23 -5.41
N LYS A 58 11.97 7.05 -5.72
CA LYS A 58 11.51 7.30 -7.09
C LYS A 58 12.57 8.00 -7.94
N ASP A 59 13.38 8.86 -7.32
CA ASP A 59 14.49 9.59 -7.95
C ASP A 59 15.65 8.67 -8.40
N LYS A 60 15.66 7.40 -7.96
CA LYS A 60 16.64 6.40 -8.43
C LYS A 60 16.21 5.67 -9.68
N GLU A 61 15.04 5.98 -10.23
CA GLU A 61 14.57 5.44 -11.51
C GLU A 61 14.56 3.90 -11.57
N LEU A 62 14.31 3.25 -10.42
CA LEU A 62 14.04 1.82 -10.39
C LEU A 62 12.62 1.57 -10.95
N PRO A 63 12.46 0.78 -12.02
CA PRO A 63 11.15 0.51 -12.60
C PRO A 63 10.20 -0.17 -11.59
N GLY A 64 8.94 0.25 -11.57
CA GLY A 64 7.92 -0.27 -10.65
C GLY A 64 7.85 0.44 -9.29
N ILE A 65 8.73 1.41 -9.02
CA ILE A 65 8.59 2.32 -7.88
C ILE A 65 7.69 3.49 -8.29
N GLU A 66 6.55 3.63 -7.63
CA GLU A 66 5.60 4.71 -7.90
C GLU A 66 6.02 6.03 -7.26
N ILE A 67 6.40 5.97 -5.99
CA ILE A 67 6.72 7.13 -5.16
C ILE A 67 7.90 6.80 -4.23
N SER A 68 8.58 7.84 -3.75
CA SER A 68 9.54 7.69 -2.64
C SER A 68 8.76 7.54 -1.34
N THR A 69 9.10 6.53 -0.53
CA THR A 69 8.49 6.30 0.80
C THR A 69 9.58 6.11 1.86
N GLY A 70 9.17 5.97 3.12
CA GLY A 70 10.08 5.77 4.26
C GLY A 70 9.66 6.60 5.47
N SER A 71 9.23 7.84 5.23
CA SER A 71 8.44 8.59 6.20
C SER A 71 7.04 7.96 6.28
N LEU A 72 6.67 7.45 7.45
CA LEU A 72 5.39 6.79 7.66
C LEU A 72 4.22 7.77 7.50
N GLY A 73 3.04 7.26 7.18
CA GLY A 73 1.78 8.03 7.14
C GLY A 73 1.48 8.72 5.81
N TYR A 74 2.47 8.92 4.95
CA TYR A 74 2.27 9.66 3.69
C TYR A 74 1.77 8.83 2.51
N GLY A 75 2.03 7.51 2.49
CA GLY A 75 1.72 6.68 1.33
C GLY A 75 0.22 6.59 1.04
N LEU A 76 -0.63 6.55 2.07
CA LEU A 76 -2.08 6.55 1.89
C LEU A 76 -2.59 7.89 1.33
N SER A 77 -2.10 9.01 1.84
CA SER A 77 -2.45 10.35 1.34
C SER A 77 -2.12 10.50 -0.14
N ILE A 78 -0.92 10.07 -0.55
CA ILE A 78 -0.51 10.10 -1.96
C ILE A 78 -1.35 9.12 -2.80
N GLY A 79 -1.61 7.92 -2.28
CA GLY A 79 -2.48 6.94 -2.93
C GLY A 79 -3.91 7.46 -3.15
N ALA A 80 -4.48 8.17 -2.17
CA ALA A 80 -5.77 8.83 -2.29
C ALA A 80 -5.75 9.92 -3.38
N GLY A 81 -4.68 10.73 -3.44
CA GLY A 81 -4.48 11.71 -4.51
C GLY A 81 -4.44 11.09 -5.91
N ILE A 82 -3.70 9.98 -6.08
CA ILE A 82 -3.67 9.22 -7.34
C ILE A 82 -5.07 8.69 -7.67
N ALA A 83 -5.77 8.10 -6.70
CA ALA A 83 -7.12 7.57 -6.87
C ALA A 83 -8.12 8.65 -7.33
N VAL A 84 -8.08 9.85 -6.73
CA VAL A 84 -8.85 11.02 -7.15
C VAL A 84 -8.53 11.37 -8.61
N GLY A 85 -7.25 11.50 -8.97
CA GLY A 85 -6.83 11.84 -10.33
C GLY A 85 -7.29 10.82 -11.37
N MET A 86 -7.25 9.53 -11.05
CA MET A 86 -7.75 8.47 -11.95
C MET A 86 -9.26 8.54 -12.15
N LYS A 87 -10.04 8.79 -11.08
CA LYS A 87 -11.50 8.96 -11.19
C LYS A 87 -11.88 10.20 -11.99
N GLN A 88 -11.23 11.35 -11.74
CA GLN A 88 -11.44 12.57 -12.52
C GLN A 88 -11.11 12.37 -14.00
N SER A 89 -10.08 11.57 -14.29
CA SER A 89 -9.67 11.20 -15.64
C SER A 89 -10.52 10.07 -16.26
N LYS A 90 -11.59 9.62 -15.59
CA LYS A 90 -12.46 8.51 -16.00
C LYS A 90 -11.71 7.21 -16.29
N LYS A 91 -10.59 6.97 -15.59
CA LYS A 91 -9.82 5.73 -15.72
C LYS A 91 -10.19 4.73 -14.64
N ASN A 92 -9.98 3.45 -14.96
CA ASN A 92 -10.35 2.31 -14.12
C ASN A 92 -9.16 1.72 -13.34
N ASN A 93 -8.04 2.45 -13.23
CA ASN A 93 -6.86 2.02 -12.48
C ASN A 93 -7.22 1.82 -11.01
N ARG A 94 -6.60 0.81 -10.39
CA ARG A 94 -6.71 0.56 -8.95
C ARG A 94 -5.41 0.91 -8.24
N ILE A 95 -5.56 1.48 -7.05
CA ILE A 95 -4.46 1.92 -6.21
C ILE A 95 -4.46 1.01 -4.98
N TYR A 96 -3.33 0.36 -4.72
CA TYR A 96 -3.11 -0.49 -3.56
C TYR A 96 -2.04 0.16 -2.69
N VAL A 97 -2.29 0.30 -1.39
CA VAL A 97 -1.36 0.90 -0.44
C VAL A 97 -1.13 -0.07 0.70
N LEU A 98 0.09 -0.60 0.81
CA LEU A 98 0.49 -1.46 1.94
C LEU A 98 1.09 -0.60 3.05
N MET A 99 0.49 -0.70 4.24
CA MET A 99 0.81 0.07 5.44
C MET A 99 1.09 -0.87 6.61
N GLY A 100 1.76 -0.36 7.64
CA GLY A 100 1.88 -1.05 8.93
C GLY A 100 0.74 -0.68 9.88
N ASP A 101 0.53 -1.51 10.90
CA ASP A 101 -0.28 -1.21 12.09
C ASP A 101 0.33 -0.09 12.95
N GLY A 102 1.64 -0.12 13.21
CA GLY A 102 2.34 0.99 13.88
C GLY A 102 2.25 2.31 13.09
N GLU A 103 2.21 2.24 11.76
CA GLU A 103 2.00 3.41 10.89
C GLU A 103 0.61 4.04 11.07
N GLN A 104 -0.40 3.31 11.57
CA GLN A 104 -1.74 3.84 11.81
C GLN A 104 -1.80 4.88 12.96
N GLN A 105 -0.70 5.08 13.68
CA GLN A 105 -0.58 6.11 14.71
C GLN A 105 -0.38 7.51 14.10
N GLU A 106 0.05 7.59 12.84
CA GLU A 106 0.25 8.86 12.15
C GLU A 106 -1.09 9.56 11.86
N GLY A 107 -1.22 10.82 12.27
CA GLY A 107 -2.43 11.61 12.06
C GLY A 107 -2.81 11.76 10.57
N SER A 108 -1.79 11.80 9.71
CA SER A 108 -1.94 11.90 8.25
C SER A 108 -2.68 10.71 7.64
N ILE A 109 -2.61 9.52 8.25
CA ILE A 109 -3.41 8.37 7.84
C ILE A 109 -4.90 8.70 8.00
N TRP A 110 -5.30 9.25 9.15
CA TRP A 110 -6.70 9.52 9.44
C TRP A 110 -7.28 10.66 8.59
N GLU A 111 -6.45 11.65 8.23
CA GLU A 111 -6.82 12.67 7.24
C GLU A 111 -7.08 12.05 5.85
N ALA A 112 -6.23 11.11 5.43
CA ALA A 112 -6.40 10.39 4.17
C ALA A 112 -7.60 9.43 4.18
N VAL A 113 -7.82 8.74 5.30
CA VAL A 113 -8.98 7.87 5.53
C VAL A 113 -10.28 8.66 5.41
N MET A 114 -10.34 9.83 6.06
CA MET A 114 -11.49 10.74 5.97
C MET A 114 -11.72 11.21 4.53
N SER A 115 -10.66 11.65 3.86
CA SER A 115 -10.71 12.16 2.48
C SER A 115 -11.17 11.10 1.49
N ALA A 116 -10.63 9.89 1.58
CA ALA A 116 -10.96 8.80 0.65
C ALA A 116 -12.44 8.38 0.71
N ALA A 117 -13.03 8.39 1.90
CA ALA A 117 -14.45 8.12 2.06
C ALA A 117 -15.31 9.27 1.50
N HIS A 118 -14.95 10.52 1.81
CA HIS A 118 -15.63 11.70 1.28
C HIS A 118 -15.69 11.69 -0.26
N PHE A 119 -14.56 11.39 -0.91
CA PHE A 119 -14.46 11.30 -2.37
C PHE A 119 -14.90 9.96 -2.96
N LYS A 120 -15.43 9.04 -2.14
CA LYS A 120 -15.97 7.74 -2.57
C LYS A 120 -14.96 6.95 -3.42
N LEU A 121 -13.72 6.84 -2.95
CA LEU A 121 -12.59 6.27 -3.69
C LEU A 121 -12.64 4.73 -3.73
N ASP A 122 -13.62 4.16 -4.42
CA ASP A 122 -13.78 2.72 -4.67
C ASP A 122 -12.69 2.07 -5.55
N ASN A 123 -11.73 2.86 -6.02
CA ASN A 123 -10.52 2.40 -6.67
C ASN A 123 -9.29 2.41 -5.74
N LEU A 124 -9.45 2.74 -4.46
CA LEU A 124 -8.39 2.71 -3.44
C LEU A 124 -8.56 1.52 -2.48
N CYS A 125 -7.51 0.72 -2.36
CA CYS A 125 -7.38 -0.37 -1.40
C CYS A 125 -6.24 -0.08 -0.42
N ALA A 126 -6.59 0.15 0.84
CA ALA A 126 -5.66 0.16 1.95
C ALA A 126 -5.46 -1.26 2.45
N ILE A 127 -4.21 -1.68 2.65
CA ILE A 127 -3.85 -2.97 3.22
C ILE A 127 -3.04 -2.66 4.48
N VAL A 128 -3.57 -3.04 5.64
CA VAL A 128 -2.88 -2.90 6.92
C VAL A 128 -2.28 -4.26 7.28
N ASP A 129 -0.96 -4.31 7.36
CA ASP A 129 -0.19 -5.42 7.91
C ASP A 129 -0.22 -5.34 9.45
N ASP A 130 -1.19 -6.02 10.05
CA ASP A 130 -1.45 -6.05 11.50
C ASP A 130 -0.73 -7.23 12.17
N ASN A 131 0.57 -7.07 12.37
CA ASN A 131 1.43 -8.03 13.07
C ASN A 131 1.52 -7.77 14.60
N GLY A 132 0.97 -6.66 15.09
CA GLY A 132 0.94 -6.29 16.50
C GLY A 132 2.26 -5.74 17.05
N LEU A 133 3.25 -5.44 16.22
CA LEU A 133 4.60 -5.02 16.62
C LEU A 133 5.04 -3.71 15.96
N GLN A 134 5.77 -2.90 16.72
CA GLN A 134 6.52 -1.75 16.26
C GLN A 134 7.92 -1.73 16.88
N ILE A 135 8.73 -0.69 16.60
CA ILE A 135 10.14 -0.65 17.00
C ILE A 135 10.33 -0.88 18.50
N ASP A 136 9.58 -0.16 19.34
CA ASP A 136 9.76 -0.18 20.80
C ASP A 136 8.97 -1.27 21.54
N GLY A 137 8.21 -2.11 20.81
CA GLY A 137 7.45 -3.20 21.43
C GLY A 137 6.13 -3.49 20.71
N ALA A 138 5.20 -4.14 21.43
CA ALA A 138 3.87 -4.41 20.88
C ALA A 138 3.06 -3.11 20.74
N THR A 139 2.31 -2.98 19.65
CA THR A 139 1.50 -1.78 19.37
C THR A 139 0.50 -1.52 20.50
N LYS A 140 -0.12 -2.56 21.03
CA LYS A 140 -1.05 -2.48 22.19
C LYS A 140 -0.43 -1.88 23.46
N ASP A 141 0.88 -2.00 23.65
CA ASP A 141 1.59 -1.56 24.85
C ASP A 141 2.21 -0.17 24.65
N ILE A 142 2.70 0.13 23.44
CA ILE A 142 3.31 1.43 23.12
C ILE A 142 2.25 2.50 22.80
N MET A 143 1.34 2.21 21.86
CA MET A 143 0.25 3.10 21.49
C MET A 143 -0.82 2.29 20.76
N ASN A 144 -1.84 1.88 21.52
CA ASN A 144 -2.85 0.95 21.05
C ASN A 144 -3.70 1.55 19.91
N VAL A 145 -3.66 0.89 18.74
CA VAL A 145 -4.41 1.28 17.53
C VAL A 145 -5.76 0.60 17.40
N ASP A 146 -6.07 -0.37 18.26
CA ASP A 146 -7.35 -1.08 18.22
C ASP A 146 -8.54 -0.23 18.69
N PRO A 147 -9.78 -0.59 18.28
CA PRO A 147 -10.09 -1.52 17.20
C PRO A 147 -9.92 -0.87 15.80
N LEU A 148 -8.96 -1.33 15.01
CA LEU A 148 -8.68 -0.75 13.68
C LEU A 148 -9.87 -0.88 12.73
N ALA A 149 -10.47 -2.06 12.66
CA ALA A 149 -11.60 -2.33 11.77
C ALA A 149 -12.77 -1.36 12.03
N ASP A 150 -13.10 -1.12 13.30
CA ASP A 150 -14.19 -0.21 13.68
C ASP A 150 -13.86 1.25 13.40
N LYS A 151 -12.60 1.66 13.56
CA LYS A 151 -12.16 3.01 13.17
C LYS A 151 -12.38 3.22 11.67
N TYR A 152 -11.91 2.30 10.82
CA TYR A 152 -12.15 2.40 9.36
C TYR A 152 -13.65 2.39 9.01
N ARG A 153 -14.45 1.52 9.64
CA ARG A 153 -15.92 1.49 9.45
C ARG A 153 -16.55 2.83 9.83
N ALA A 154 -16.12 3.46 10.93
CA ALA A 154 -16.63 4.75 11.38
C ALA A 154 -16.35 5.88 10.38
N PHE A 155 -15.24 5.80 9.64
CA PHE A 155 -14.94 6.71 8.53
C PHE A 155 -15.65 6.36 7.22
N GLY A 156 -16.47 5.29 7.16
CA GLY A 156 -17.27 4.93 5.99
C GLY A 156 -16.58 4.01 4.98
N TRP A 157 -15.50 3.33 5.37
CA TRP A 157 -14.80 2.36 4.52
C TRP A 157 -15.50 1.00 4.48
N SER A 158 -15.32 0.27 3.39
CA SER A 158 -15.55 -1.19 3.37
C SER A 158 -14.37 -1.86 4.06
N VAL A 159 -14.62 -2.75 5.02
CA VAL A 159 -13.56 -3.35 5.85
C VAL A 159 -13.61 -4.87 5.73
N ILE A 160 -12.46 -5.48 5.46
CA ILE A 160 -12.27 -6.92 5.31
C ILE A 160 -11.15 -7.35 6.26
N GLU A 161 -11.49 -8.13 7.27
CA GLU A 161 -10.51 -8.69 8.22
C GLU A 161 -10.13 -10.10 7.76
N ILE A 162 -8.84 -10.39 7.63
CA ILE A 162 -8.33 -11.68 7.14
C ILE A 162 -7.13 -12.17 7.95
N ASP A 163 -6.90 -13.48 7.91
CA ASP A 163 -5.58 -14.06 8.14
C ASP A 163 -4.70 -13.77 6.92
N GLY A 164 -3.66 -12.97 7.10
CA GLY A 164 -2.73 -12.55 6.04
C GLY A 164 -1.84 -13.67 5.51
N HIS A 165 -1.76 -14.81 6.23
CA HIS A 165 -1.06 -16.01 5.79
C HIS A 165 -1.95 -16.99 5.03
N ASN A 166 -3.27 -16.74 5.01
CA ASN A 166 -4.22 -17.53 4.23
C ASN A 166 -4.40 -16.91 2.82
N LEU A 167 -3.71 -17.50 1.84
CA LEU A 167 -3.75 -17.01 0.45
C LEU A 167 -5.15 -17.01 -0.18
N GLU A 168 -6.03 -17.94 0.23
CA GLU A 168 -7.42 -17.96 -0.25
C GLU A 168 -8.22 -16.78 0.32
N ALA A 169 -8.00 -16.44 1.59
CA ALA A 169 -8.62 -15.27 2.21
C ALA A 169 -8.12 -13.97 1.55
N VAL A 170 -6.82 -13.89 1.26
CA VAL A 170 -6.20 -12.76 0.53
C VAL A 170 -6.83 -12.59 -0.85
N ASP A 171 -6.98 -13.67 -1.64
CA ASP A 171 -7.57 -13.59 -2.98
C ASP A 171 -9.06 -13.18 -2.94
N LYS A 172 -9.83 -13.71 -1.97
CA LYS A 172 -11.22 -13.30 -1.75
C LYS A 172 -11.33 -11.82 -1.39
N ALA A 173 -10.46 -11.31 -0.51
CA ALA A 173 -10.45 -9.90 -0.12
C ALA A 173 -10.17 -8.97 -1.33
N TYR A 174 -9.18 -9.29 -2.16
CA TYR A 174 -8.91 -8.52 -3.38
C TYR A 174 -10.03 -8.64 -4.42
N SER A 175 -10.70 -9.78 -4.50
CA SER A 175 -11.86 -9.96 -5.38
C SER A 175 -13.04 -9.10 -4.93
N GLN A 176 -13.32 -9.03 -3.62
CA GLN A 176 -14.33 -8.14 -3.05
C GLN A 176 -14.00 -6.66 -3.31
N PHE A 177 -12.75 -6.23 -3.08
CA PHE A 177 -12.31 -4.87 -3.42
C PHE A 177 -12.57 -4.53 -4.90
N LYS A 178 -12.38 -5.48 -5.82
CA LYS A 178 -12.64 -5.24 -7.25
C LYS A 178 -14.12 -4.97 -7.54
N THR A 179 -15.03 -5.49 -6.74
CA THR A 179 -16.47 -5.32 -6.92
C THR A 179 -17.09 -4.20 -6.09
N GLU A 180 -16.40 -3.72 -5.05
CA GLU A 180 -16.85 -2.64 -4.18
C GLU A 180 -17.09 -1.33 -4.96
N LYS A 181 -18.15 -0.60 -4.60
CA LYS A 181 -18.57 0.63 -5.29
C LYS A 181 -18.90 1.74 -4.31
N GLY A 182 -18.46 2.95 -4.65
CA GLY A 182 -18.74 4.16 -3.86
C GLY A 182 -18.03 4.23 -2.50
N LYS A 183 -17.19 3.24 -2.14
CA LYS A 183 -16.42 3.23 -0.89
C LYS A 183 -15.00 2.71 -1.11
N PRO A 184 -13.97 3.33 -0.52
CA PRO A 184 -12.65 2.71 -0.43
C PRO A 184 -12.70 1.44 0.43
N THR A 185 -11.74 0.54 0.23
CA THR A 185 -11.64 -0.74 0.96
C THR A 185 -10.39 -0.79 1.83
N ALA A 186 -10.54 -1.18 3.09
CA ALA A 186 -9.46 -1.49 4.01
C ALA A 186 -9.43 -2.99 4.25
N ILE A 187 -8.32 -3.63 3.90
CA ILE A 187 -8.02 -5.02 4.24
C ILE A 187 -7.13 -4.99 5.47
N ILE A 188 -7.64 -5.46 6.61
CA ILE A 188 -6.86 -5.61 7.84
C ILE A 188 -6.37 -7.05 7.88
N ALA A 189 -5.09 -7.26 7.61
CA ALA A 189 -4.49 -8.57 7.49
C ALA A 189 -3.70 -8.90 8.76
N LYS A 190 -4.17 -9.87 9.54
CA LYS A 190 -3.44 -10.37 10.70
C LYS A 190 -2.24 -11.20 10.24
N THR A 191 -1.04 -10.86 10.71
CA THR A 191 0.22 -11.48 10.26
C THR A 191 1.15 -11.84 11.41
#